data_AF-A0A820RK94-F1
#
_entry.id   AF-A0A820RK94-F1
#
_cell.length_a   1.000
_cell.length_b   1.000
_cell.length_c   1.000
_cell.angle_alpha   90.00
_cell.angle_beta   90.00
_cell.angle_gamma   90.00
#
_symmetry.space_group_name_H-M   'P 1'
#
loop_
_entity.id
_entity.type
_entity.pdbx_description
1 polymer ?
#
loop_
_entity_poly.entity_id
_entity_poly.type
_entity_poly.pdbx_seq_one_letter_code
_entity_poly.pdbx_strand_id
1 'polypeptide(L)'
;MTDEELQKARSYAIDKMRYNEIHSIFNEVETTILLLIGIFPWLWKISGNILAKYNYYNNEILQSLIFICIITIYSTISNIPWSYYYHFILEEKHGFNKQ
;
A
#
# COMPACT_ATOMS: atom_id res chain seq x y z
N MET A 1 -10.93 -12.59 -32.19
CA MET A 1 -9.58 -12.11 -31.86
C MET A 1 -8.76 -12.13 -33.12
N THR A 2 -8.52 -10.97 -33.72
CA THR A 2 -7.50 -10.83 -34.77
C THR A 2 -6.11 -10.98 -34.15
N ASP A 3 -5.10 -11.33 -34.95
CA ASP A 3 -3.72 -11.47 -34.46
C ASP A 3 -3.23 -10.21 -33.74
N GLU A 4 -3.68 -9.03 -34.18
CA GLU A 4 -3.36 -7.73 -33.57
C GLU A 4 -3.94 -7.59 -32.14
N GLU A 5 -5.18 -8.03 -31.90
CA GLU A 5 -5.79 -8.02 -30.57
C GLU A 5 -5.08 -8.99 -29.62
N LEU A 6 -4.66 -10.15 -30.13
CA LEU A 6 -3.87 -11.15 -29.41
C LEU A 6 -2.51 -10.60 -28.99
N GLN A 7 -1.81 -9.90 -29.89
CA GLN A 7 -0.53 -9.28 -29.58
C GLN A 7 -0.65 -8.14 -28.56
N LYS A 8 -1.67 -7.28 -28.69
CA LYS A 8 -1.94 -6.23 -27.70
C LYS A 8 -2.24 -6.81 -26.32
N ALA A 9 -3.09 -7.83 -26.25
CA ALA A 9 -3.41 -8.51 -24.98
C ALA A 9 -2.17 -9.14 -24.33
N ARG A 10 -1.28 -9.76 -25.12
CA ARG A 10 -0.01 -10.31 -24.62
C ARG A 10 0.93 -9.22 -24.08
N SER A 11 1.07 -8.12 -24.81
CA SER A 11 1.89 -6.98 -24.38
C SER A 11 1.41 -6.39 -23.05
N TYR A 12 0.09 -6.19 -22.91
CA TYR A 12 -0.53 -5.77 -21.66
C TYR A 12 -0.29 -6.76 -20.51
N ALA A 13 -0.47 -8.06 -20.77
CA ALA A 13 -0.26 -9.09 -19.76
C ALA A 13 1.18 -9.08 -19.22
N ILE A 14 2.18 -8.95 -20.11
CA ILE A 14 3.60 -8.88 -19.73
C ILE A 14 3.88 -7.63 -18.90
N ASP A 15 3.40 -6.46 -19.34
CA ASP A 15 3.60 -5.20 -18.61
C ASP A 15 2.95 -5.27 -17.21
N LYS A 16 1.74 -5.81 -17.12
CA LYS A 16 1.02 -5.98 -15.85
C LYS A 16 1.73 -6.96 -14.91
N MET A 17 2.23 -8.08 -15.43
CA MET A 17 2.99 -9.04 -14.65
C MET A 17 4.25 -8.40 -14.06
N ARG A 18 5.02 -7.67 -14.86
CA ARG A 18 6.22 -6.96 -14.41
C ARG A 18 5.92 -5.94 -13.31
N TYR A 19 4.85 -5.17 -13.47
CA TYR A 19 4.41 -4.23 -12.44
C TYR A 19 4.07 -4.96 -11.13
N ASN A 20 3.28 -6.03 -11.21
CA ASN A 20 2.88 -6.80 -10.03
C ASN A 20 4.07 -7.45 -9.32
N GLU A 21 5.05 -7.99 -10.07
CA GLU A 21 6.26 -8.57 -9.50
C GLU A 21 7.08 -7.53 -8.73
N ILE A 22 7.33 -6.36 -9.33
CA ILE A 22 8.08 -5.27 -8.69
C ILE A 22 7.34 -4.78 -7.44
N HIS A 23 6.04 -4.56 -7.55
CA HIS A 23 5.21 -4.11 -6.44
C HIS A 23 5.19 -5.15 -5.30
N SER A 24 5.07 -6.44 -5.62
CA SER A 24 5.07 -7.51 -4.62
C SER A 24 6.41 -7.61 -3.90
N ILE A 25 7.53 -7.52 -4.62
CA ILE A 25 8.87 -7.54 -4.01
C ILE A 25 9.04 -6.33 -3.09
N PHE A 26 8.60 -5.15 -3.53
CA PHE A 26 8.64 -3.95 -2.69
C PHE A 26 7.86 -4.14 -1.39
N ASN A 27 6.62 -4.62 -1.47
CA ASN A 27 5.77 -4.84 -0.28
C ASN A 27 6.38 -5.88 0.68
N GLU A 28 6.98 -6.95 0.14
CA GLU A 28 7.65 -7.98 0.94
C GLU A 28 8.88 -7.41 1.67
N VAL A 29 9.70 -6.64 0.96
CA VAL A 29 10.88 -5.97 1.52
C VAL A 29 10.48 -4.93 2.56
N GLU A 30 9.48 -4.09 2.27
CA GLU A 30 8.92 -3.11 3.20
C GLU A 30 8.45 -3.79 4.48
N THR A 31 7.62 -4.83 4.36
CA THR A 31 7.10 -5.58 5.52
C THR A 31 8.22 -6.20 6.34
N THR A 32 9.22 -6.80 5.67
CA THR A 32 10.39 -7.40 6.32
C THR A 32 11.18 -6.34 7.09
N ILE A 33 11.44 -5.17 6.49
CA ILE A 33 12.16 -4.07 7.14
C ILE A 33 11.37 -3.55 8.35
N LEU A 34 10.06 -3.33 8.22
CA LEU A 34 9.20 -2.86 9.31
C LEU A 34 9.19 -3.84 10.50
N LEU A 35 9.21 -5.15 10.21
CA LEU A 35 9.34 -6.19 11.22
C LEU A 35 10.71 -6.18 11.90
N LEU A 36 11.80 -6.09 11.13
CA LEU A 36 13.17 -6.05 11.67
C LEU A 36 13.44 -4.82 12.54
N ILE A 37 12.88 -3.67 12.15
CA ILE A 37 12.96 -2.42 12.93
C ILE A 37 12.06 -2.49 14.18
N GLY A 38 11.05 -3.36 14.19
CA GLY A 38 10.09 -3.45 15.28
C GLY A 38 9.22 -2.19 15.38
N ILE A 39 8.71 -1.70 14.24
CA ILE A 39 7.92 -0.46 14.19
C ILE A 39 6.61 -0.57 15.00
N PHE A 40 6.04 -1.77 15.13
CA PHE A 40 4.74 -1.99 15.78
C PHE A 40 4.73 -1.60 17.27
N PRO A 41 5.68 -2.05 18.12
CA PRO A 41 5.81 -1.55 19.49
C PRO A 41 5.98 -0.03 19.60
N TRP A 42 6.68 0.60 18.64
CA TRP A 42 6.88 2.04 18.64
C TRP A 42 5.59 2.79 18.30
N LEU A 43 4.86 2.35 17.28
CA LEU A 43 3.54 2.87 16.93
C LEU A 43 2.54 2.68 18.08
N TRP A 44 2.57 1.54 18.77
CA TRP A 44 1.74 1.31 19.95
C TRP A 44 1.99 2.34 21.06
N LYS A 45 3.26 2.64 21.35
CA LYS A 45 3.64 3.69 22.31
C LYS A 45 3.18 5.08 21.87
N ILE A 46 3.25 5.39 20.57
CA ILE A 46 2.73 6.66 20.04
C ILE A 46 1.22 6.77 20.25
N SER A 47 0.47 5.71 19.94
CA SER A 47 -0.97 5.68 20.19
C SER A 47 -1.28 5.93 21.67
N GLY A 48 -0.55 5.28 22.58
CA GLY A 48 -0.69 5.51 24.02
C GLY A 48 -0.34 6.94 24.45
N ASN A 49 0.73 7.52 23.91
CA ASN A 49 1.13 8.91 24.18
C ASN A 49 0.09 9.92 23.67
N ILE A 50 -0.58 9.63 22.55
CA ILE A 50 -1.67 10.47 22.04
C ILE A 50 -2.85 10.42 23.02
N LEU A 51 -3.26 9.24 23.49
CA LEU A 51 -4.34 9.12 24.49
C LEU A 51 -4.00 9.78 25.82
N ALA A 52 -2.75 9.68 26.26
CA ALA A 52 -2.25 10.29 27.48
C ALA A 52 -2.46 11.82 27.48
N LYS A 53 -2.26 12.49 26.32
CA LYS A 53 -2.54 13.92 26.16
C LYS A 53 -4.01 14.29 26.38
N TYR A 54 -4.93 13.34 26.17
CA TYR A 54 -6.37 13.50 26.37
C TYR A 54 -6.86 12.91 27.70
N ASN A 55 -5.97 12.58 28.64
CA ASN A 55 -6.26 11.95 29.94
C ASN A 55 -6.91 10.56 29.89
N TYR A 56 -6.81 9.83 28.78
CA TYR A 56 -7.38 8.48 28.62
C TYR A 56 -6.34 7.37 28.82
N TYR A 57 -5.68 7.35 29.97
CA TYR A 57 -4.51 6.48 30.23
C TYR A 57 -4.78 4.96 30.24
N ASN A 58 -6.04 4.51 30.43
CA ASN A 58 -6.39 3.09 30.62
C ASN A 58 -7.34 2.52 29.54
N ASN A 59 -7.58 3.24 28.44
CA ASN A 59 -8.51 2.80 27.41
C ASN A 59 -7.79 2.09 26.25
N GLU A 60 -7.49 0.80 26.42
CA GLU A 60 -6.81 -0.03 25.39
C GLU A 60 -7.60 -0.10 24.07
N ILE A 61 -8.94 -0.05 24.13
CA ILE A 61 -9.81 -0.02 22.94
C ILE A 61 -9.53 1.24 22.11
N LEU A 62 -9.49 2.41 22.75
CA LEU A 62 -9.21 3.68 22.06
C LEU A 62 -7.77 3.71 21.53
N GLN A 63 -6.82 3.14 22.26
CA GLN A 63 -5.44 3.02 21.79
C GLN A 63 -5.33 2.13 20.55
N SER A 64 -6.07 1.03 20.52
CA SER A 64 -6.15 0.12 19.36
C SER A 64 -6.79 0.81 18.15
N LEU A 65 -7.83 1.61 18.34
CA LEU A 65 -8.44 2.40 17.26
C LEU A 65 -7.44 3.39 16.66
N ILE A 66 -6.72 4.15 17.49
CA ILE A 66 -5.70 5.09 17.02
C ILE A 66 -4.57 4.35 16.31
N PHE A 67 -4.12 3.23 16.84
CA PHE A 67 -3.10 2.39 16.22
C PHE A 67 -3.52 1.90 14.82
N ILE A 68 -4.74 1.37 14.69
CA ILE A 68 -5.29 0.93 13.41
C ILE A 68 -5.44 2.12 12.44
N CYS A 69 -5.90 3.29 12.91
CA CYS A 69 -5.98 4.49 12.09
C CYS A 69 -4.61 4.90 11.54
N ILE A 70 -3.56 4.92 12.39
CA ILE A 70 -2.21 5.28 11.96
C ILE A 70 -1.68 4.30 10.92
N ILE A 71 -1.86 2.99 11.14
CA ILE A 71 -1.44 1.95 10.19
C ILE A 71 -2.20 2.07 8.86
N THR A 72 -3.50 2.37 8.91
CA THR A 72 -4.33 2.51 7.71
C THR A 72 -3.91 3.72 6.88
N ILE A 73 -3.62 4.85 7.54
CA ILE A 73 -3.11 6.06 6.88
C ILE A 73 -1.75 5.77 6.25
N TYR A 74 -0.84 5.14 6.99
CA TYR A 74 0.47 4.73 6.47
C TYR A 74 0.33 3.85 5.23
N SER A 75 -0.48 2.78 5.32
CA SER A 75 -0.72 1.85 4.21
C SER A 75 -1.29 2.57 2.98
N THR A 76 -2.22 3.51 3.19
CA THR A 76 -2.79 4.29 2.09
C THR A 76 -1.73 5.15 1.41
N ILE A 77 -0.89 5.84 2.18
CA ILE A 77 0.19 6.68 1.64
C ILE A 77 1.21 5.85 0.86
N SER A 78 1.61 4.69 1.38
CA SER A 78 2.51 3.77 0.67
C SER A 78 1.91 3.26 -0.65
N ASN A 79 0.58 3.05 -0.70
CA ASN A 79 -0.11 2.53 -1.89
C ASN A 79 -0.43 3.57 -2.97
N ILE A 80 -0.52 4.86 -2.63
CA ILE A 80 -0.80 5.94 -3.60
C ILE A 80 0.15 5.94 -4.81
N PRO A 81 1.49 5.93 -4.65
CA PRO A 81 2.41 5.99 -5.80
C PRO A 81 2.28 4.76 -6.72
N TRP A 82 2.03 3.58 -6.15
CA TRP A 82 1.81 2.35 -6.90
C TRP A 82 0.52 2.42 -7.72
N SER A 83 -0.58 2.81 -7.07
CA SER A 83 -1.87 3.02 -7.74
C SER A 83 -1.77 4.05 -8.87
N TYR A 84 -1.08 5.17 -8.63
CA TYR A 84 -0.85 6.19 -9.64
C TYR A 84 -0.08 5.64 -10.85
N TYR A 85 1.01 4.91 -10.62
CA TYR A 85 1.78 4.29 -11.70
C TYR A 85 0.93 3.29 -12.50
N TYR A 86 0.15 2.46 -11.81
CA TYR A 86 -0.70 1.47 -12.46
C TYR A 86 -1.74 2.13 -13.38
N HIS A 87 -2.50 3.11 -12.89
CA HIS A 87 -3.59 3.71 -13.66
C HIS A 87 -3.10 4.67 -14.75
N PHE A 88 -2.19 5.60 -14.41
CA PHE A 88 -1.81 6.68 -15.33
C PHE A 88 -0.64 6.32 -16.26
N ILE A 89 0.16 5.30 -15.94
CA ILE A 89 1.28 4.90 -16.81
C ILE A 89 0.95 3.57 -17.49
N LEU A 90 0.55 2.55 -16.73
CA LEU A 90 0.34 1.23 -17.29
C LEU A 90 -1.00 1.11 -18.03
N GLU A 91 -2.12 1.51 -17.43
CA GLU A 91 -3.43 1.43 -18.08
C GLU A 91 -3.60 2.47 -19.19
N GLU A 92 -3.02 3.67 -19.05
CA GLU A 92 -3.04 4.70 -20.11
C GLU A 92 -2.24 4.28 -21.34
N LYS A 93 -1.05 3.67 -21.16
CA LYS A 93 -0.22 3.14 -22.27
C LYS A 93 -0.96 2.14 -23.16
N HIS A 94 -1.87 1.36 -22.58
CA HIS A 94 -2.67 0.37 -23.29
C HIS A 94 -4.07 0.88 -23.68
N GLY A 95 -4.39 2.14 -23.39
CA GLY A 95 -5.67 2.79 -23.73
C GLY A 95 -6.86 2.25 -22.93
N PHE A 96 -6.61 1.58 -21.80
CA PHE A 96 -7.65 1.06 -20.91
C PHE A 96 -8.12 2.10 -19.88
N ASN A 97 -7.31 3.14 -19.63
CA ASN A 97 -7.70 4.18 -18.70
C ASN A 97 -8.89 4.99 -19.27
N LYS A 98 -9.98 5.03 -18.50
CA LYS A 98 -11.23 5.77 -18.81
C LYS A 98 -11.67 6.66 -17.66
N GLN A 99 -10.80 6.84 -16.66
CA GLN A 99 -11.04 7.72 -15.51
C GLN A 99 -10.80 9.19 -15.87
#